data_AF-A0A526RQL0-F1
#
_entry.id   AF-A0A526RQL0-F1
#
_cell.length_a   1.000
_cell.length_b   1.000
_cell.length_c   1.000
_cell.angle_alpha   90.00
_cell.angle_beta   90.00
_cell.angle_gamma   90.00
#
_symmetry.space_group_name_H-M   'P 1'
#
loop_
_entity.id
_entity.type
_entity.pdbx_description
1 polymer ?
#
loop_
_entity_poly.entity_id
_entity_poly.type
_entity_poly.pdbx_seq_one_letter_code
_entity_poly.pdbx_strand_id
1 'polypeptide(L)' 'MAGSKSSYEYEELLACARGELFGPGNAQLPYP' A
#
# COMPACT_ATOMS: atom_id res chain seq x y z
N MET A 1 -6.49 -8.09 16.63
CA MET A 1 -6.06 -6.91 15.86
C MET A 1 -4.65 -7.17 15.37
N ALA A 2 -4.44 -7.38 14.07
CA ALA A 2 -3.09 -7.31 13.53
C ALA A 2 -2.58 -5.88 13.75
N GLY A 3 -1.38 -5.71 14.33
CA GLY A 3 -0.82 -4.39 14.59
C GLY A 3 -0.71 -3.60 13.27
N SER A 4 -1.12 -2.34 13.28
CA SER A 4 -0.95 -1.45 12.15
C SER A 4 0.54 -1.23 11.89
N LYS A 5 0.97 -1.44 10.64
CA LYS A 5 2.34 -1.22 10.19
C LYS A 5 2.58 0.29 10.07
N SER A 6 3.63 0.81 10.71
CA SER A 6 3.95 2.24 10.75
C SER A 6 5.05 2.67 9.77
N SER A 7 5.67 1.72 9.06
CA SER A 7 6.75 1.96 8.10
C SER A 7 6.62 0.96 6.96
N TYR A 8 6.83 1.38 5.72
CA TYR A 8 6.71 0.53 4.53
C TYR A 8 7.97 0.65 3.68
N GLU A 9 8.41 -0.47 3.11
CA GLU A 9 9.51 -0.48 2.16
C GLU A 9 9.08 0.07 0.80
N TYR A 10 10.04 0.47 -0.03
CA TYR A 10 9.76 1.07 -1.34
C TYR A 10 8.89 0.17 -2.24
N GLU A 11 9.15 -1.14 -2.24
CA GLU A 11 8.37 -2.11 -3.03
C GLU A 11 6.91 -2.19 -2.56
N GLU A 12 6.65 -2.00 -1.26
CA GLU A 12 5.30 -2.00 -0.71
C GLU A 12 4.55 -0.72 -1.08
N LEU A 13 5.24 0.42 -1.12
CA LEU A 13 4.67 1.68 -1.62
C LEU A 13 4.30 1.55 -3.10
N LEU A 14 5.13 0.88 -3.91
CA LEU A 14 4.81 0.58 -5.30
C LEU A 14 3.62 -0.38 -5.42
N ALA A 15 3.53 -1.41 -4.57
CA ALA A 15 2.37 -2.29 -4.52
C ALA A 15 1.09 -1.54 -4.12
N CYS A 16 1.19 -0.55 -3.23
CA CYS A 16 0.08 0.33 -2.88
C CYS A 16 -0.37 1.18 -4.07
N ALA A 17 0.56 1.74 -4.84
CA ALA A 17 0.25 2.51 -6.03
C ALA A 17 -0.41 1.65 -7.13
N ARG A 18 -0.11 0.35 -7.19
CA ARG A 18 -0.80 -0.61 -8.08
C ARG A 18 -2.14 -1.12 -7.54
N GLY A 19 -2.51 -0.80 -6.29
CA GLY A 19 -3.72 -1.31 -5.65
C GLY A 19 -3.63 -2.73 -5.08
N GLU A 20 -2.43 -3.28 -4.96
CA GLU A 20 -2.18 -4.63 -4.48
C GLU A 20 -2.04 -4.70 -2.95
N LEU A 21 -1.57 -3.61 -2.31
CA LEU A 21 -1.25 -3.61 -0.87
C LEU A 21 -2.49 -3.61 0.02
N PHE A 22 -3.47 -2.76 -0.28
CA PHE A 22 -4.70 -2.61 0.52
C PHE A 22 -5.91 -3.27 -0.14
N GLY A 23 -5.79 -3.71 -1.39
CA GLY A 23 -6.87 -4.37 -2.14
C GLY A 23 -7.78 -3.41 -2.93
N PRO A 24 -8.69 -3.98 -3.74
CA PRO A 24 -9.54 -3.22 -4.66
C PRO A 24 -10.55 -2.35 -3.90
N GLY A 25 -10.75 -1.11 -4.38
CA GLY A 25 -11.69 -0.15 -3.78
C GLY A 25 -11.13 0.65 -2.61
N ASN A 26 -9.90 0.35 -2.16
CA ASN A 26 -9.20 1.14 -1.15
C ASN A 26 -8.34 2.23 -1.78
N ALA A 27 -7.89 3.18 -0.96
CA ALA A 27 -7.02 4.26 -1.39
C ALA A 27 -5.70 3.72 -1.96
N GLN A 28 -5.28 4.30 -3.08
CA GLN A 28 -4.04 3.97 -3.78
C GLN A 28 -3.10 5.17 -3.75
N LEU A 29 -1.81 4.93 -3.71
CA LEU A 29 -0.82 5.99 -3.90
C LEU A 29 -0.72 6.39 -5.38
N PRO A 30 -0.34 7.64 -5.69
CA PRO A 30 -0.01 8.01 -7.05
C PRO A 30 1.23 7.22 -7.52
N TYR A 31 1.21 6.80 -8.78
CA TYR A 31 2.37 6.21 -9.45
C TYR A 31 3.26 7.34 -9.98
N PRO A 32 4.60 7.23 -9.92
CA PRO A 32 5.49 8.19 -10.55
C PRO A 32 5.34 8.24 -12.08
#